data_AF-A0A7R9DVD3-F1
#
_entry.id   AF-A0A7R9DVD3-F1
#
_cell.length_a   1.000
_cell.length_b   1.000
_cell.length_c   1.000
_cell.angle_alpha   90.00
_cell.angle_beta   90.00
_cell.angle_gamma   90.00
#
_symmetry.space_group_name_H-M   'P 1'
#
loop_
_entity.id
_entity.type
_entity.pdbx_description
1 polymer ?
#
loop_
_entity_poly.entity_id
_entity_poly.type
_entity_poly.pdbx_seq_one_letter_code
_entity_poly.pdbx_strand_id
1 'polypeptide(L)'
;MTCLIHAAGDRKYRIPLLEPLVISELRVDQDSGSRAIGFGFVAKNASLRGMSGVEVNHIRIDFSENICEYHLSFPRLEIDTEYKVEGKILLLPITGSGNANITISKL
;
A
#
# COMPACT_ATOMS: atom_id res chain seq x y z
N MET A 1 -14.01 14.59 11.51
CA MET A 1 -13.43 15.71 10.75
C MET A 1 -12.59 15.07 9.65
N THR A 2 -13.13 14.92 8.45
CA THR A 2 -12.44 14.23 7.34
C THR A 2 -11.27 15.09 6.90
N CYS A 3 -10.04 14.58 7.00
CA CYS A 3 -8.89 15.27 6.47
C CYS A 3 -9.01 15.25 4.94
N LEU A 4 -9.20 16.43 4.34
CA LEU A 4 -9.18 16.61 2.89
C LEU A 4 -7.75 16.39 2.39
N ILE A 5 -7.34 15.13 2.26
CA ILE A 5 -6.23 14.83 1.37
C ILE A 5 -6.65 15.27 -0.04
N HIS A 6 -5.80 16.04 -0.72
CA HIS A 6 -6.08 16.53 -2.07
C HIS A 6 -6.10 15.33 -3.03
N ALA A 7 -7.23 14.63 -3.10
CA ALA A 7 -7.41 13.40 -3.87
C ALA A 7 -7.12 13.61 -5.37
N ALA A 8 -7.49 14.79 -5.88
CA ALA A 8 -7.24 15.22 -7.26
C ALA A 8 -5.78 15.64 -7.55
N GLY A 9 -4.92 15.65 -6.53
CA GLY A 9 -3.55 16.18 -6.63
C GLY A 9 -3.50 17.69 -6.86
N ASP A 10 -2.28 18.24 -6.82
CA ASP A 10 -2.02 19.64 -7.18
C ASP A 10 -0.66 19.73 -7.87
N ARG A 11 -0.68 20.01 -9.18
CA ARG A 11 0.54 20.11 -9.99
C ARG A 11 1.44 21.27 -9.55
N LYS A 12 0.87 22.35 -9.02
CA LYS A 12 1.63 23.51 -8.55
C LYS A 12 2.55 23.12 -7.40
N TYR A 13 2.08 22.24 -6.51
CA TYR A 13 2.83 21.74 -5.37
C TYR A 13 3.45 20.35 -5.60
N ARG A 14 3.41 19.85 -6.84
CA ARG A 14 3.89 18.50 -7.22
C ARG A 14 3.25 17.37 -6.40
N ILE A 15 2.00 17.55 -6.00
CA ILE A 15 1.22 16.53 -5.33
C ILE A 15 0.63 15.63 -6.42
N PRO A 16 0.98 14.33 -6.46
CA PRO A 16 0.44 13.40 -7.45
C PRO A 16 -1.05 13.16 -7.22
N LEU A 17 -1.71 12.54 -8.19
CA LEU A 17 -3.06 12.03 -7.99
C LEU A 17 -3.01 10.95 -6.90
N LEU A 18 -3.79 11.13 -5.84
CA LEU A 18 -3.85 10.18 -4.71
C LEU A 18 -5.05 9.23 -4.85
N GLU A 19 -6.00 9.54 -5.74
CA GLU A 19 -7.21 8.77 -5.95
C GLU A 19 -7.56 8.69 -7.46
N PRO A 20 -7.27 7.56 -8.15
CA PRO A 20 -6.46 6.45 -7.67
C PRO A 20 -4.96 6.79 -7.63
N LEU A 21 -4.26 6.32 -6.60
CA LEU A 21 -2.80 6.31 -6.60
C LEU A 21 -2.31 5.15 -7.48
N VAL A 22 -1.56 5.45 -8.52
CA VAL A 22 -1.00 4.45 -9.45
C VAL A 22 0.46 4.18 -9.08
N ILE A 23 0.76 2.92 -8.75
CA ILE A 23 2.11 2.44 -8.49
C ILE A 23 2.52 1.54 -9.65
N SER A 24 3.56 1.95 -10.38
CA SER A 24 4.01 1.22 -11.58
C SER A 24 4.48 -0.19 -11.26
N GLU A 25 5.26 -0.35 -10.19
CA GLU A 25 5.76 -1.64 -9.74
C GLU A 25 6.01 -1.60 -8.22
N LEU A 26 5.50 -2.61 -7.52
CA LEU A 26 5.82 -2.91 -6.13
C LEU A 26 6.44 -4.30 -6.10
N ARG A 27 7.66 -4.40 -5.57
CA ARG A 27 8.36 -5.66 -5.43
C ARG A 27 8.65 -5.96 -3.96
N VAL A 28 8.27 -7.15 -3.53
CA VAL A 28 8.52 -7.68 -2.20
C VAL A 28 9.30 -8.98 -2.37
N ASP A 29 10.59 -8.93 -2.08
CA ASP A 29 11.43 -10.12 -1.97
C ASP A 29 11.69 -10.36 -0.49
N GLN A 30 11.21 -11.49 0.02
CA GLN A 30 11.47 -11.95 1.36
C GLN A 30 12.38 -13.18 1.28
N ASP A 31 13.68 -12.95 1.47
CA ASP A 31 14.66 -14.01 1.70
C ASP A 31 14.87 -14.11 3.21
N SER A 32 14.32 -15.17 3.81
CA SER A 32 14.36 -15.33 5.27
C SER A 32 15.71 -15.86 5.77
N GLY A 33 16.70 -16.12 4.89
CA GLY A 33 17.98 -16.76 5.24
C GLY A 33 17.84 -18.23 5.70
N SER A 34 16.61 -18.66 5.99
CA SER A 34 16.21 -20.02 6.26
C SER A 34 15.94 -20.73 4.94
N ARG A 35 16.48 -21.95 4.78
CA ARG A 35 16.26 -22.80 3.60
C ARG A 35 14.79 -23.09 3.30
N ALA A 36 13.91 -22.84 4.28
CA ALA A 36 12.50 -23.17 4.30
C ALA A 36 11.56 -22.11 3.71
N ILE A 37 11.94 -20.83 3.56
CA ILE A 37 11.02 -19.80 3.03
C ILE A 37 11.77 -18.85 2.11
N GLY A 38 11.41 -18.88 0.82
CA GLY A 38 11.79 -17.86 -0.15
C GLY A 38 10.53 -17.39 -0.88
N PHE A 39 10.23 -16.10 -0.84
CA PHE A 39 9.00 -15.55 -1.39
C PHE A 39 9.30 -14.27 -2.16
N GLY A 40 8.96 -14.27 -3.44
CA GLY A 40 8.99 -13.11 -4.32
C GLY A 40 7.56 -12.77 -4.76
N PHE A 41 7.19 -11.51 -4.59
CA PHE A 41 5.93 -10.95 -5.04
C PHE A 41 6.18 -9.66 -5.81
N VAL A 42 5.60 -9.57 -7.00
CA VAL A 42 5.64 -8.36 -7.83
C VAL A 42 4.21 -7.99 -8.16
N ALA A 43 3.82 -6.77 -7.83
CA ALA A 43 2.57 -6.13 -8.25
C ALA A 43 2.89 -5.04 -9.26
N LYS A 44 2.31 -5.13 -10.45
CA LYS A 44 2.45 -4.14 -11.52
C LYS A 44 1.16 -3.38 -11.73
N ASN A 45 1.31 -2.13 -12.17
CA ASN A 45 0.19 -1.23 -12.48
C ASN A 45 -0.87 -1.20 -11.36
N ALA A 46 -0.41 -1.17 -10.11
CA ALA A 46 -1.30 -1.23 -8.96
C ALA A 46 -2.07 0.09 -8.82
N SER A 47 -3.40 0.02 -8.90
CA SER A 47 -4.32 1.13 -8.71
C SER A 47 -4.91 1.05 -7.31
N LEU A 48 -4.44 1.92 -6.41
CA LEU A 48 -4.93 2.04 -5.05
C LEU A 48 -6.06 3.07 -4.97
N ARG A 49 -7.19 2.67 -4.37
CA ARG A 49 -8.37 3.49 -4.13
C ARG A 49 -8.80 3.44 -2.66
N GLY A 50 -9.56 4.44 -2.23
CA GLY A 50 -10.11 4.56 -0.88
C GLY A 50 -9.23 5.35 0.09
N MET A 51 -8.10 5.91 -0.37
CA MET A 51 -7.25 6.75 0.49
C MET A 51 -7.96 8.04 0.90
N SER A 52 -8.80 8.59 0.01
CA SER A 52 -9.62 9.78 0.29
C SER A 52 -10.62 9.59 1.44
N GLY A 53 -10.94 8.36 1.80
CA GLY A 53 -11.81 8.01 2.92
C GLY A 53 -11.10 7.95 4.28
N VAL A 54 -9.86 8.43 4.39
CA VAL A 54 -9.10 8.39 5.64
C VAL A 54 -9.79 9.13 6.79
N GLU A 55 -9.85 8.46 7.93
CA GLU A 55 -10.33 9.00 9.19
C GLU A 55 -9.14 9.34 10.08
N VAL A 56 -9.07 10.57 10.58
CA VAL A 56 -8.01 10.98 11.51
C VAL A 56 -8.51 10.78 12.93
N ASN A 57 -7.91 9.85 13.65
CA ASN A 57 -8.27 9.50 15.02
C ASN A 57 -7.53 10.38 16.03
N HIS A 58 -6.25 10.64 15.79
CA HIS A 58 -5.39 11.40 16.70
C HIS A 58 -4.26 12.08 15.94
N ILE A 59 -3.89 13.28 16.38
CA ILE A 59 -2.72 14.02 15.88
C ILE A 59 -1.93 14.51 17.08
N ARG A 60 -0.64 14.19 17.14
CA ARG A 60 0.30 14.76 18.11
C ARG A 60 1.42 15.47 17.35
N ILE A 61 1.71 16.70 17.75
CA ILE A 61 2.80 17.49 17.20
C ILE A 61 3.70 17.89 18.37
N ASP A 62 4.96 17.47 18.31
CA ASP A 62 6.00 17.80 19.26
C ASP A 62 7.00 18.74 18.55
N PHE A 63 6.90 20.04 18.81
CA PHE A 63 7.76 21.04 18.17
C PHE A 63 9.19 21.05 18.73
N SER A 64 9.39 20.55 19.96
CA SER A 64 10.73 20.39 20.54
C SER A 64 11.53 19.34 19.79
N GLU A 65 10.89 18.19 19.53
CA GLU A 65 11.53 17.04 18.88
C GLU A 65 11.30 17.02 17.36
N ASN A 66 10.51 17.96 16.83
CA ASN A 66 10.02 17.97 15.44
C ASN A 66 9.32 16.66 15.02
N ILE A 67 8.60 16.04 15.96
CA ILE A 67 7.87 14.79 15.72
C ILE A 67 6.41 15.10 15.43
N CYS A 68 5.89 14.50 14.38
CA CYS A 68 4.47 14.57 14.05
C CYS A 68 3.90 13.16 13.92
N GLU A 69 2.99 12.82 14.82
CA GLU A 69 2.36 11.50 14.91
C GLU A 69 0.89 11.62 14.51
N TYR A 70 0.49 10.76 13.58
CA TYR A 70 -0.88 10.69 13.08
C TYR A 70 -1.41 9.28 13.28
N HIS A 71 -2.56 9.15 13.93
CA HIS A 71 -3.30 7.90 13.97
C HIS A 71 -4.42 8.01 12.94
N LEU A 72 -4.27 7.24 11.87
CA LEU A 72 -5.17 7.25 10.72
C LEU A 72 -5.87 5.90 10.62
N SER A 73 -7.15 5.91 10.28
CA SER A 73 -7.89 4.71 9.93
C SER A 73 -8.43 4.82 8.51
N PHE A 74 -8.47 3.67 7.82
CA PHE A 74 -9.00 3.58 6.48
C PHE A 74 -10.16 2.58 6.48
N PRO A 75 -11.42 3.04 6.31
CA PRO A 75 -12.58 2.16 6.34
C PRO A 75 -12.51 1.06 5.27
N ARG A 76 -12.04 1.42 4.07
CA ARG A 76 -11.91 0.52 2.94
C ARG A 76 -10.80 1.01 1.99
N LEU A 77 -9.84 0.15 1.70
CA LEU A 77 -8.84 0.33 0.66
C LEU A 77 -9.00 -0.77 -0.38
N GLU A 78 -8.89 -0.41 -1.64
CA GLU A 78 -8.95 -1.35 -2.77
C GLU A 78 -7.72 -1.20 -3.64
N ILE A 79 -7.11 -2.32 -4.01
CA ILE A 79 -5.95 -2.37 -4.88
C ILE A 79 -6.26 -3.31 -6.04
N ASP A 80 -6.36 -2.77 -7.24
CA ASP A 80 -6.38 -3.54 -8.49
C ASP A 80 -4.96 -3.63 -9.05
N THR A 81 -4.44 -4.84 -9.29
CA THR A 81 -3.06 -5.00 -9.77
C THR A 81 -2.86 -6.28 -10.61
N GLU A 82 -1.84 -6.27 -11.47
CA GLU A 82 -1.30 -7.47 -12.11
C GLU A 82 -0.21 -8.05 -11.19
N TYR A 83 -0.48 -9.21 -10.58
CA TYR A 83 0.46 -9.85 -9.66
C TYR A 83 1.28 -10.94 -10.34
N LYS A 84 2.50 -11.14 -9.84
CA LYS A 84 3.36 -12.29 -10.10
C LYS A 84 3.96 -12.75 -8.78
N VAL A 85 3.74 -14.00 -8.42
CA VAL A 85 4.29 -14.65 -7.24
C VAL A 85 5.20 -15.77 -7.68
N GLU A 86 6.40 -15.82 -7.12
CA GLU A 86 7.36 -16.90 -7.30
C GLU A 86 8.02 -17.17 -5.95
N GLY A 87 7.94 -18.41 -5.47
CA GLY A 87 8.52 -18.74 -4.19
C GLY A 87 8.47 -20.22 -3.88
N LYS A 88 8.91 -20.55 -2.67
CA LYS A 88 8.82 -21.87 -2.08
C LYS A 88 8.46 -21.74 -0.61
N ILE A 89 7.53 -22.59 -0.18
CA ILE A 89 7.27 -22.82 1.24
C ILE A 89 7.74 -24.24 1.53
N LEU A 90 8.78 -24.36 2.34
CA LEU A 90 9.54 -25.58 2.60
C LEU A 90 10.08 -26.20 1.30
N LEU A 91 9.35 -27.19 0.78
CA LEU A 91 9.63 -27.93 -0.45
C LEU A 91 8.62 -27.65 -1.56
N LEU A 92 7.51 -26.98 -1.25
CA LEU A 92 6.42 -26.75 -2.19
C LEU A 92 6.70 -25.47 -2.98
N PRO A 93 6.91 -25.56 -4.31
CA PRO A 93 6.99 -24.38 -5.15
C PRO A 93 5.61 -23.72 -5.24
N ILE A 94 5.58 -22.40 -5.13
CA ILE A 94 4.40 -21.57 -5.34
C ILE A 94 4.71 -20.64 -6.48
N THR A 95 3.95 -20.76 -7.55
CA THR A 95 4.01 -19.85 -8.69
C THR A 95 2.59 -19.44 -9.06
N GLY A 96 2.43 -18.19 -9.44
CA GLY A 96 1.14 -17.67 -9.89
C GLY A 96 1.30 -16.31 -10.51
N SER A 97 0.51 -16.03 -11.55
CA SER A 97 0.46 -14.73 -12.18
C SER A 97 -0.93 -14.47 -12.71
N GLY A 98 -1.38 -13.22 -12.62
CA GLY A 98 -2.69 -12.83 -13.11
C GLY A 98 -3.14 -11.50 -12.54
N ASN A 99 -4.43 -11.24 -12.63
CA ASN A 99 -5.03 -10.04 -12.05
C ASN A 99 -5.49 -10.34 -10.62
N ALA A 100 -5.21 -9.41 -9.71
CA ALA A 100 -5.67 -9.46 -8.33
C ALA A 100 -6.45 -8.17 -7.99
N ASN A 101 -7.52 -8.36 -7.23
CA ASN A 101 -8.17 -7.30 -6.47
C ASN A 101 -7.95 -7.60 -4.98
N ILE A 102 -7.35 -6.66 -4.26
CA ILE A 102 -7.09 -6.76 -2.83
C ILE A 102 -7.95 -5.71 -2.14
N THR A 103 -8.86 -6.16 -1.28
CA THR A 103 -9.69 -5.27 -0.47
C THR A 103 -9.28 -5.39 0.99
N ILE A 104 -8.90 -4.27 1.60
CA ILE A 104 -8.57 -4.17 3.02
C ILE A 104 -9.68 -3.34 3.67
N SER A 105 -10.32 -3.90 4.69
CA SER A 105 -11.39 -3.22 5.42
C SER A 105 -10.96 -2.97 6.86
N LYS A 106 -11.28 -1.79 7.39
CA LYS A 106 -10.98 -1.38 8.78
C LYS A 106 -9.48 -1.47 9.11
N LEU A 107 -8.66 -0.78 8.32
CA LEU A 107 -7.24 -0.57 8.62
C LEU A 107 -7.07 0.56 9.65
#